data_AF-A0A5J4QK76-F1
#
_entry.id   AF-A0A5J4QK76-F1
#
_cell.length_a   1.000
_cell.length_b   1.000
_cell.length_c   1.000
_cell.angle_alpha   90.00
_cell.angle_beta   90.00
_cell.angle_gamma   90.00
#
_symmetry.space_group_name_H-M   'P 1'
#
loop_
_entity.id
_entity.type
_entity.pdbx_description
1 polymer ?
#
loop_
_entity_poly.entity_id
_entity_poly.type
_entity_poly.pdbx_seq_one_letter_code
_entity_poly.pdbx_strand_id
1 'polypeptide(L)' 'EISAKIVELLTPKDTCAKVEIVYQHLEGLRESCPNHKGDWYFSGDYPTPGGVKMVNEAFISYIEKVYQF' A
#
# COMPACT_ATOMS: atom_id res chain seq x y z
N GLU A 1 8.74 19.09 -1.24
CA GLU A 1 9.31 19.73 -0.03
C GLU A 1 9.50 18.73 1.11
N ILE A 2 8.43 18.08 1.60
CA ILE A 2 8.50 17.09 2.70
C ILE A 2 9.54 15.98 2.43
N SER A 3 9.50 15.37 1.24
CA SER A 3 10.38 14.26 0.89
C SER A 3 11.86 14.65 0.93
N ALA A 4 12.20 15.88 0.53
CA ALA A 4 13.56 16.39 0.62
C ALA A 4 14.02 16.52 2.08
N LYS A 5 13.11 16.95 2.97
CA LYS A 5 13.42 17.04 4.40
C LYS A 5 13.60 15.67 5.05
N ILE A 6 12.80 14.68 4.64
CA ILE A 6 12.96 13.29 5.09
C ILE A 6 14.30 12.72 4.61
N VAL A 7 14.68 12.96 3.34
CA VAL A 7 16.00 12.57 2.81
C VAL A 7 17.12 13.19 3.64
N GLU A 8 17.05 14.48 3.95
CA GLU A 8 18.04 15.18 4.78
C GLU A 8 18.20 14.51 6.17
N LEU A 9 17.09 14.09 6.79
CA LEU A 9 17.10 13.43 8.09
C LEU A 9 17.60 11.98 8.04
N LEU A 10 17.31 11.26 6.95
CA LEU A 10 17.65 9.84 6.81
C LEU A 10 19.02 9.59 6.21
N THR A 11 19.61 10.55 5.49
CA THR A 11 20.88 10.37 4.79
C THR A 11 22.07 10.49 5.75
N PRO A 12 22.85 9.42 5.98
CA PRO A 12 24.06 9.50 6.79
C PRO A 12 25.11 10.43 6.18
N LYS A 13 25.93 11.06 7.04
CA LYS A 13 26.94 12.05 6.63
C LYS A 13 27.95 11.54 5.60
N ASP A 14 28.28 10.26 5.64
CA ASP A 14 29.30 9.65 4.77
C ASP A 14 28.70 9.11 3.45
N THR A 15 27.43 9.44 3.15
CA THR A 15 26.78 9.01 1.92
C THR A 15 27.25 9.85 0.74
N CYS A 16 28.05 9.24 -0.14
CA CYS A 16 28.56 9.91 -1.35
C CYS A 16 27.56 9.91 -2.54
N ALA A 17 26.42 9.21 -2.41
CA ALA A 17 25.40 9.11 -3.44
C ALA A 17 24.24 10.07 -3.15
N LYS A 18 23.61 10.59 -4.20
CA LYS A 18 22.35 11.35 -4.06
C LYS A 18 21.25 10.39 -3.63
N VAL A 19 20.63 10.67 -2.49
CA VAL A 19 19.47 9.92 -1.99
C VAL A 19 18.20 10.66 -2.37
N GLU A 20 17.22 9.93 -2.88
CA GLU A 20 15.88 10.45 -3.18
C GLU A 20 14.84 9.47 -2.64
N ILE A 21 13.73 10.00 -2.11
CA ILE A 21 12.56 9.19 -1.78
C ILE A 21 11.62 9.24 -2.97
N VAL A 22 11.36 8.07 -3.54
CA VAL A 22 10.37 7.88 -4.59
C VAL A 22 9.08 7.32 -3.99
N TYR A 23 7.94 7.87 -4.39
CA TYR A 23 6.63 7.32 -4.06
C TYR A 23 6.01 6.73 -5.31
N GLN A 24 5.40 5.57 -5.16
CA GLN A 24 4.62 4.96 -6.22
C GLN A 24 3.31 5.73 -6.39
N HIS A 25 3.03 6.18 -7.62
CA HIS A 25 1.73 6.73 -7.96
C HIS A 25 0.68 5.62 -8.02
N LEU A 26 -0.56 5.95 -7.60
CA LEU A 26 -1.70 5.01 -7.66
C LEU A 26 -1.97 4.52 -9.09
N GLU A 27 -1.82 5.39 -10.09
CA GLU A 27 -1.98 5.01 -11.50
C GLU A 27 -0.99 3.92 -11.90
N GLY A 28 0.31 4.13 -11.64
CA GLY A 28 1.33 3.11 -11.93
C GLY A 28 1.13 1.81 -11.12
N LEU A 29 0.55 1.88 -9.92
CA LEU A 29 0.17 0.68 -9.16
C LEU A 29 -0.94 -0.10 -9.88
N ARG A 30 -1.97 0.60 -10.38
CA ARG A 30 -3.08 0.00 -11.13
C ARG A 30 -2.61 -0.59 -12.46
N GLU A 31 -1.71 0.08 -13.16
CA GLU A 31 -1.10 -0.41 -14.40
C GLU A 31 -0.24 -1.66 -14.19
N SER A 32 0.52 -1.72 -13.09
CA SER A 32 1.36 -2.88 -12.76
C SER A 32 0.54 -4.11 -12.36
N CYS A 33 -0.66 -3.90 -11.81
CA CYS A 33 -1.52 -4.94 -11.25
C CYS A 33 -2.98 -4.84 -11.77
N PRO A 34 -3.22 -4.96 -13.09
CA PRO A 34 -4.52 -4.64 -13.70
C PRO A 34 -5.67 -5.53 -13.21
N ASN A 35 -5.35 -6.73 -12.72
CA ASN A 35 -6.32 -7.70 -12.21
C ASN A 35 -6.58 -7.54 -10.69
N HIS A 36 -5.83 -6.68 -9.99
CA HIS A 36 -5.93 -6.47 -8.55
C HIS A 36 -6.41 -5.04 -8.25
N LYS A 37 -7.73 -4.85 -8.29
CA LYS A 37 -8.38 -3.53 -8.20
C LYS A 37 -8.53 -2.97 -6.78
N GLY A 38 -8.05 -3.70 -5.77
CA GLY A 38 -8.20 -3.35 -4.36
C GLY A 38 -7.11 -2.39 -3.86
N ASP A 39 -7.06 -1.16 -4.36
CA ASP A 39 -6.06 -0.15 -3.96
C ASP A 39 -6.51 0.75 -2.81
N TRP A 40 -7.68 0.49 -2.23
CA TRP A 40 -8.33 1.30 -1.19
C TRP A 40 -7.46 1.58 0.05
N TYR A 41 -6.53 0.68 0.41
CA TYR A 41 -5.55 0.92 1.47
C TYR A 41 -4.60 2.10 1.17
N PHE A 42 -4.32 2.36 -0.10
CA PHE A 42 -3.46 3.44 -0.57
C PHE A 42 -4.25 4.66 -1.03
N SER A 43 -5.39 4.44 -1.69
CA SER A 43 -6.22 5.51 -2.24
C SER A 43 -7.19 6.12 -1.22
N GLY A 44 -7.52 5.39 -0.14
CA GLY A 44 -8.58 5.75 0.80
C GLY A 44 -9.99 5.58 0.22
N ASP A 45 -10.12 5.16 -1.04
CA ASP A 45 -11.40 4.96 -1.74
C ASP A 45 -12.01 3.62 -1.31
N TYR A 46 -12.62 3.60 -0.14
CA TYR A 46 -13.28 2.43 0.42
C TYR A 46 -14.81 2.58 0.40
N PRO A 47 -15.56 1.54 -0.04
CA PRO A 47 -15.06 0.28 -0.61
C PRO A 47 -14.85 0.36 -2.12
N THR A 48 -13.74 -0.21 -2.60
CA THR A 48 -13.58 -0.51 -4.03
C THR A 48 -14.63 -1.53 -4.50
N PRO A 49 -15.00 -1.55 -5.79
CA PRO A 49 -15.91 -2.58 -6.32
C PRO A 49 -15.41 -4.00 -6.01
N GLY A 50 -16.22 -4.77 -5.28
CA GLY A 50 -15.85 -6.11 -4.80
C GLY A 50 -15.05 -6.14 -3.49
N GLY A 51 -14.58 -4.99 -3.00
CA GLY A 51 -13.83 -4.86 -1.74
C GLY A 51 -14.64 -5.30 -0.51
N VAL A 52 -15.93 -4.96 -0.44
CA VAL A 52 -16.83 -5.42 0.65
C VAL A 52 -16.96 -6.94 0.67
N LYS A 53 -17.04 -7.57 -0.51
CA LYS A 53 -17.12 -9.03 -0.61
C LYS A 53 -15.81 -9.66 -0.11
N MET A 54 -14.66 -9.13 -0.55
CA MET A 54 -13.34 -9.63 -0.13
C MET A 54 -13.10 -9.47 1.37
N VAL A 55 -13.49 -8.34 2.00
CA VAL A 55 -13.29 -8.17 3.45
C VAL A 55 -14.16 -9.13 4.26
N ASN A 56 -15.39 -9.39 3.82
CA ASN A 56 -16.27 -10.35 4.47
C ASN A 56 -15.72 -11.79 4.33
N GLU A 57 -15.25 -12.17 3.15
CA GLU A 57 -14.61 -13.48 2.93
C GLU A 57 -13.33 -13.64 3.75
N ALA A 58 -12.51 -12.59 3.86
CA ALA A 58 -11.31 -12.59 4.70
C ALA A 58 -11.66 -12.75 6.19
N PHE A 59 -12.72 -12.06 6.66
CA PHE A 59 -13.20 -12.19 8.04
C PHE A 59 -13.72 -13.60 8.33
N ILE A 60 -14.58 -14.16 7.47
CA ILE A 60 -15.07 -15.54 7.60
C ILE A 60 -13.89 -16.52 7.63
N SER A 61 -12.96 -16.39 6.67
CA SER A 61 -11.77 -17.24 6.60
C SER A 61 -10.90 -17.17 7.85
N TYR A 62 -10.76 -15.98 8.45
CA TYR A 62 -10.02 -15.80 9.69
C TYR A 62 -10.72 -16.52 10.85
N ILE A 63 -12.03 -16.34 11.01
CA ILE A 63 -12.80 -17.00 12.07
C ILE A 63 -12.75 -18.51 11.92
N GLU A 64 -13.00 -19.06 10.72
CA GLU A 64 -12.97 -20.51 10.47
C GLU A 64 -11.59 -21.13 10.73
N LYS A 65 -10.51 -20.45 10.32
CA LYS A 65 -9.14 -20.98 10.47
C LYS A 65 -8.58 -20.84 11.88
N VAL A 66 -8.91 -19.76 12.59
CA VAL A 66 -8.36 -19.47 13.91
C VAL A 66 -9.22 -20.04 15.03
N TYR A 67 -10.54 -20.06 14.86
CA TYR A 67 -11.48 -20.49 15.90
C TYR A 67 -12.16 -21.84 15.60
N GLN A 68 -11.65 -22.63 14.64
CA GLN A 68 -12.06 -24.00 14.27
C GLN A 68 -13.41 -24.44 14.85
N PHE A 69 -14.49 -24.03 14.19
CA PHE A 69 -15.82 -24.61 14.41
C PHE A 69 -16.01 -25.85 13.55
#